data_AF-A0AAU9DEL8-F1
#
_entry.id   AF-A0AAU9DEL8-F1
#
_cell.length_a   1.000
_cell.length_b   1.000
_cell.length_c   1.000
_cell.angle_alpha   90.00
_cell.angle_beta   90.00
_cell.angle_gamma   90.00
#
_symmetry.space_group_name_H-M   'P 1'
#
loop_
_entity.id
_entity.type
_entity.pdbx_description
1 polymer ?
#
loop_
_entity_poly.entity_id
_entity_poly.type
_entity_poly.pdbx_seq_one_letter_code
_entity_poly.pdbx_strand_id
1 'polypeptide(L)'
;MERGNVKDLEFLVLADLAYERYEEKDKTYELKKILLEKDFNDSERHQRWNYFSERMEGWKLLEAYDPDDYKKEWLLKSEDIELQYKQFYAAAFEKNNEIVIAYRGTDGANGEYDSHKDFKIFFGLIDLGDRDFIMEHYLTNGKIIAGIPGIQFKLAVDFYKDIVKDRKNKDKTISVTGHSLGGGLAQYVSVMEGVKRGVAWNGVGIKDFLKFN
;
A
#
# COMPACT_ATOMS: atom_id res chain seq x y z
N MET A 1 -0.50 29.11 -7.26
CA MET A 1 -0.50 27.66 -6.97
C MET A 1 -1.94 27.21 -6.95
N GLU A 2 -2.40 26.54 -8.00
CA GLU A 2 -3.71 25.87 -7.96
C GLU A 2 -3.67 24.81 -6.86
N ARG A 3 -4.63 24.87 -5.93
CA ARG A 3 -4.83 23.82 -4.95
C ARG A 3 -5.06 22.53 -5.74
N GLY A 4 -4.22 21.51 -5.52
CA GLY A 4 -4.45 20.19 -6.11
C GLY A 4 -5.92 19.80 -5.95
N ASN A 5 -6.51 19.20 -6.99
CA ASN A 5 -7.92 18.82 -6.99
C ASN A 5 -8.24 18.07 -5.69
N VAL A 6 -9.31 18.45 -4.99
CA VAL A 6 -9.68 17.93 -3.65
C VAL A 6 -9.59 16.40 -3.59
N LYS A 7 -9.90 15.76 -4.72
CA LYS A 7 -9.91 14.31 -4.90
C LYS A 7 -8.51 13.68 -4.96
N ASP A 8 -7.49 14.39 -5.44
CA ASP A 8 -6.12 13.85 -5.45
C ASP A 8 -5.53 13.88 -4.04
N LEU A 9 -5.87 14.88 -3.23
CA LEU A 9 -5.49 14.88 -1.81
C LEU A 9 -6.11 13.70 -1.05
N GLU A 10 -7.37 13.32 -1.33
CA GLU A 10 -7.94 12.09 -0.76
C GLU A 10 -7.11 10.86 -1.14
N PHE A 11 -6.68 10.74 -2.40
CA PHE A 11 -5.87 9.60 -2.87
C PHE A 11 -4.49 9.54 -2.20
N LEU A 12 -3.90 10.70 -1.87
CA LEU A 12 -2.66 10.77 -1.09
C LEU A 12 -2.88 10.26 0.34
N VAL A 13 -3.95 10.70 0.98
CA VAL A 13 -4.29 10.30 2.36
C VAL A 13 -4.58 8.79 2.43
N LEU A 14 -5.31 8.25 1.45
CA LEU A 14 -5.57 6.81 1.34
C LEU A 14 -4.29 6.01 1.06
N ALA A 15 -3.34 6.56 0.29
CA ALA A 15 -2.04 5.95 0.07
C ALA A 15 -1.17 5.92 1.35
N ASP A 16 -1.20 6.97 2.17
CA ASP A 16 -0.53 7.00 3.48
C ASP A 16 -1.20 6.01 4.46
N LEU A 17 -2.54 5.95 4.44
CA LEU A 17 -3.32 4.99 5.24
C LEU A 17 -3.04 3.53 4.90
N ALA A 18 -2.59 3.21 3.69
CA ALA A 18 -2.17 1.85 3.35
C ALA A 18 -0.93 1.39 4.13
N TYR A 19 -0.21 2.27 4.82
CA TYR A 19 0.87 1.87 5.74
C TYR A 19 0.35 1.38 7.09
N GLU A 20 -0.91 1.68 7.41
CA GLU A 20 -1.56 1.21 8.62
C GLU A 20 -2.06 -0.22 8.47
N ARG A 21 -1.92 -1.01 9.53
CA ARG A 21 -2.63 -2.30 9.61
C ARG A 21 -4.04 -2.10 10.13
N TYR A 22 -4.96 -2.80 9.48
CA TYR A 22 -6.37 -2.85 9.83
C TYR A 22 -6.77 -4.24 10.32
N GLU A 23 -7.69 -4.25 11.27
CA GLU A 23 -8.35 -5.46 11.78
C GLU A 23 -9.81 -5.50 11.29
N GLU A 24 -10.46 -6.66 11.38
CA GLU A 24 -11.88 -6.83 11.01
C GLU A 24 -12.81 -5.82 11.70
N LYS A 25 -12.52 -5.44 12.95
CA LYS A 25 -13.31 -4.44 13.70
C LYS A 25 -13.31 -3.07 13.02
N ASP A 26 -12.25 -2.73 12.28
CA ASP A 26 -12.08 -1.42 11.65
C ASP A 26 -13.05 -1.22 10.48
N LYS A 27 -13.52 -2.29 9.85
CA LYS A 27 -14.56 -2.24 8.78
C LYS A 27 -15.88 -1.63 9.25
N THR A 28 -16.12 -1.57 10.57
CA THR A 28 -17.35 -1.01 11.15
C THR A 28 -17.30 0.51 11.38
N TYR A 29 -16.13 1.12 11.25
CA TYR A 29 -15.91 2.52 11.56
C TYR A 29 -15.62 3.35 10.30
N GLU A 30 -15.90 4.65 10.38
CA GLU A 30 -15.38 5.60 9.40
C GLU A 30 -13.88 5.80 9.60
N LEU A 31 -13.15 6.01 8.51
CA LEU A 31 -11.71 6.27 8.55
C LEU A 31 -11.39 7.49 9.42
N LYS A 32 -12.23 8.52 9.41
CA LYS A 32 -12.12 9.67 10.32
C LYS A 32 -12.03 9.25 11.79
N LYS A 33 -12.84 8.28 12.21
CA LYS A 33 -12.84 7.77 13.59
C LYS A 33 -11.58 6.97 13.88
N ILE A 34 -11.21 6.05 12.98
CA ILE A 34 -9.97 5.25 13.10
C ILE A 34 -8.74 6.16 13.22
N LEU A 35 -8.70 7.24 12.43
CA LEU A 35 -7.62 8.23 12.45
C LEU A 35 -7.56 9.09 13.72
N LEU A 36 -8.66 9.28 14.43
CA LEU A 36 -8.68 10.08 15.66
C LEU A 36 -8.46 9.21 16.91
N GLU A 37 -8.79 7.92 16.84
CA GLU A 37 -8.68 6.98 17.96
C GLU A 37 -7.37 6.19 17.98
N LYS A 38 -6.68 6.06 16.84
CA LYS A 38 -5.35 5.45 16.82
C LYS A 38 -4.36 6.33 17.57
N ASP A 39 -3.70 5.73 18.56
CA ASP A 39 -2.62 6.38 19.31
C ASP A 39 -1.38 6.49 18.41
N PHE A 40 -1.24 7.65 17.76
CA PHE A 40 -0.03 7.96 17.01
C PHE A 40 1.01 8.48 18.00
N ASN A 41 1.97 7.63 18.34
CA ASN A 41 3.14 7.99 19.16
C ASN A 41 3.98 9.16 18.57
N ASP A 42 3.69 9.58 17.34
CA ASP A 42 4.36 10.65 16.61
C ASP A 42 3.45 11.89 16.49
N SER A 43 3.87 12.99 17.13
CA SER A 43 3.15 14.26 17.14
C SER A 43 2.97 14.89 15.76
N GLU A 44 3.86 14.63 14.81
CA GLU A 44 3.74 15.13 13.43
C GLU A 44 2.68 14.35 12.65
N ARG A 45 2.65 13.02 12.81
CA ARG A 45 1.57 12.17 12.26
C ARG A 45 0.23 12.58 12.84
N HIS A 46 0.13 12.80 14.15
CA HIS A 46 -1.12 13.22 14.79
C HIS A 46 -1.63 14.57 14.22
N GLN A 47 -0.75 15.57 14.05
CA GLN A 47 -1.13 16.85 13.44
C GLN A 47 -1.56 16.69 11.97
N ARG A 48 -0.85 15.87 11.20
CA ARG A 48 -1.17 15.56 9.80
C ARG A 48 -2.54 14.90 9.69
N TRP A 49 -2.84 13.95 10.57
CA TRP A 49 -4.13 13.27 10.57
C TRP A 49 -5.28 14.18 11.00
N ASN A 50 -5.07 15.04 11.98
CA ASN A 50 -6.07 16.06 12.33
C ASN A 50 -6.40 16.94 11.11
N TYR A 51 -5.39 17.35 10.34
CA TYR A 51 -5.59 18.15 9.12
C TYR A 51 -6.37 17.41 8.01
N PHE A 52 -6.16 16.11 7.85
CA PHE A 52 -6.80 15.32 6.79
C PHE A 52 -8.10 14.62 7.22
N SER A 53 -8.38 14.52 8.52
CA SER A 53 -9.51 13.76 9.09
C SER A 53 -10.87 14.15 8.48
N GLU A 54 -11.11 15.44 8.29
CA GLU A 54 -12.35 15.96 7.68
C GLU A 54 -12.54 15.48 6.23
N ARG A 55 -11.44 15.28 5.48
CA ARG A 55 -11.52 14.77 4.10
C ARG A 55 -11.85 13.29 4.06
N MET A 56 -11.53 12.56 5.13
CA MET A 56 -11.83 11.14 5.28
C MET A 56 -13.25 10.87 5.79
N GLU A 57 -14.07 11.90 5.95
CA GLU A 57 -15.48 11.74 6.32
C GLU A 57 -16.25 10.94 5.26
N GLY A 58 -17.03 9.96 5.73
CA GLY A 58 -17.78 9.02 4.90
C GLY A 58 -16.94 7.95 4.19
N TRP A 59 -15.60 8.00 4.27
CA TRP A 59 -14.76 6.89 3.82
C TRP A 59 -14.73 5.78 4.87
N LYS A 60 -14.75 4.53 4.41
CA LYS A 60 -14.69 3.33 5.26
C LYS A 60 -13.68 2.33 4.69
N LEU A 61 -13.12 1.51 5.56
CA LEU A 61 -12.40 0.33 5.13
C LEU A 61 -13.40 -0.67 4.54
N LEU A 62 -13.17 -1.07 3.28
CA LEU A 62 -13.92 -2.14 2.62
C LEU A 62 -13.25 -3.49 2.90
N GLU A 63 -11.96 -3.58 2.62
CA GLU A 63 -11.18 -4.81 2.76
C GLU A 63 -9.69 -4.49 2.94
N ALA A 64 -8.95 -5.33 3.65
CA ALA A 64 -7.51 -5.25 3.75
C ALA A 64 -6.88 -6.58 3.35
N TYR A 65 -5.69 -6.53 2.76
CA TYR A 65 -4.94 -7.74 2.45
C TYR A 65 -4.51 -8.44 3.74
N ASP A 66 -4.91 -9.69 3.88
CA ASP A 66 -4.39 -10.62 4.87
C ASP A 66 -3.50 -11.67 4.17
N PRO A 67 -2.19 -11.77 4.50
CA PRO A 67 -1.34 -12.80 3.92
C PRO A 67 -1.88 -14.22 4.15
N ASP A 68 -2.61 -14.48 5.24
CA ASP A 68 -3.14 -15.80 5.54
C ASP A 68 -4.28 -16.21 4.59
N ASP A 69 -5.09 -15.26 4.12
CA ASP A 69 -6.12 -15.51 3.08
C ASP A 69 -5.50 -15.86 1.72
N TYR A 70 -4.28 -15.39 1.48
CA TYR A 70 -3.56 -15.56 0.21
C TYR A 70 -2.48 -16.66 0.27
N LYS A 71 -2.28 -17.27 1.44
CA LYS A 71 -1.45 -18.47 1.61
C LYS A 71 -2.16 -19.67 1.00
N LYS A 72 -1.79 -20.04 -0.23
CA LYS A 72 -2.02 -21.41 -0.69
C LYS A 72 -0.97 -22.31 -0.06
N GLU A 73 -1.40 -23.36 0.64
CA GLU A 73 -0.57 -24.37 1.33
C GLU A 73 0.58 -24.95 0.47
N TRP A 74 0.51 -24.82 -0.85
CA TRP A 74 1.43 -25.42 -1.81
C TRP A 74 2.49 -24.46 -2.40
N LEU A 75 2.44 -23.16 -2.06
CA LEU A 75 3.31 -22.12 -2.67
C LEU A 75 4.56 -21.76 -1.85
N LEU A 76 4.63 -22.11 -0.57
CA LEU A 76 5.75 -21.73 0.29
C LEU A 76 6.78 -22.87 0.35
N LYS A 77 7.58 -23.01 -0.72
CA LYS A 77 8.76 -23.91 -0.72
C LYS A 77 10.08 -23.18 -0.44
N SER A 78 10.05 -21.85 -0.32
CA SER A 78 11.24 -21.02 -0.05
C SER A 78 10.88 -19.80 0.80
N GLU A 79 11.75 -19.49 1.77
CA GLU A 79 11.62 -18.36 2.71
C GLU A 79 11.45 -17.02 1.98
N ASP A 80 12.18 -16.80 0.88
CA ASP A 80 12.08 -15.60 0.01
C ASP A 80 10.66 -15.30 -0.50
N ILE A 81 9.85 -16.33 -0.76
CA ILE A 81 8.48 -16.17 -1.24
C ILE A 81 7.58 -15.82 -0.06
N GLU A 82 7.71 -16.55 1.06
CA GLU A 82 6.93 -16.26 2.28
C GLU A 82 7.10 -14.82 2.73
N LEU A 83 8.32 -14.31 2.69
CA LEU A 83 8.63 -12.94 3.05
C LEU A 83 7.91 -11.94 2.14
N GLN A 84 7.97 -12.12 0.82
CA GLN A 84 7.31 -11.19 -0.11
C GLN A 84 5.79 -11.19 0.05
N TYR A 85 5.18 -12.34 0.39
CA TYR A 85 3.76 -12.42 0.74
C TYR A 85 3.41 -11.64 2.01
N LYS A 86 4.30 -11.69 3.02
CA LYS A 86 4.15 -10.93 4.26
C LYS A 86 4.39 -9.43 4.05
N GLN A 87 5.34 -9.06 3.20
CA GLN A 87 5.71 -7.65 2.96
C GLN A 87 4.68 -6.90 2.10
N PHE A 88 4.00 -7.60 1.18
CA PHE A 88 2.90 -7.02 0.43
C PHE A 88 1.75 -6.62 1.37
N TYR A 89 1.19 -5.44 1.14
CA TYR A 89 -0.03 -5.00 1.81
C TYR A 89 -0.82 -4.05 0.92
N ALA A 90 -2.14 -4.16 0.98
CA ALA A 90 -3.07 -3.31 0.28
C ALA A 90 -4.35 -3.15 1.11
N ALA A 91 -5.03 -2.02 0.96
CA ALA A 91 -6.33 -1.78 1.56
C ALA A 91 -7.27 -1.17 0.52
N ALA A 92 -8.50 -1.66 0.48
CA ALA A 92 -9.58 -1.09 -0.29
C ALA A 92 -10.43 -0.22 0.63
N PHE A 93 -10.68 1.01 0.21
CA PHE A 93 -11.53 1.96 0.90
C PHE A 93 -12.74 2.28 0.04
N GLU A 94 -13.88 2.52 0.66
CA GLU A 94 -15.11 2.89 -0.03
C GLU A 94 -15.74 4.16 0.52
N LYS A 95 -16.36 4.91 -0.39
CA LYS A 95 -17.23 6.05 -0.09
C LYS A 95 -18.28 6.15 -1.19
N ASN A 96 -19.56 6.05 -0.81
CA ASN A 96 -20.67 6.04 -1.76
C ASN A 96 -20.50 4.96 -2.84
N ASN A 97 -20.43 5.34 -4.12
CA ASN A 97 -20.26 4.43 -5.25
C ASN A 97 -18.81 4.40 -5.78
N GLU A 98 -17.85 4.77 -4.94
CA GLU A 98 -16.41 4.80 -5.26
C GLU A 98 -15.64 3.87 -4.33
N ILE A 99 -14.71 3.12 -4.93
CA ILE A 99 -13.69 2.34 -4.24
C ILE A 99 -12.32 2.84 -4.67
N VAL A 100 -11.42 3.00 -3.72
CA VAL A 100 -10.00 3.24 -3.96
C VAL A 100 -9.20 2.13 -3.31
N ILE A 101 -8.46 1.39 -4.12
CA ILE A 101 -7.49 0.39 -3.64
C ILE A 101 -6.14 1.07 -3.50
N ALA A 102 -5.62 1.09 -2.28
CA ALA A 102 -4.34 1.68 -1.96
C ALA A 102 -3.30 0.57 -1.69
N TYR A 103 -2.18 0.64 -2.40
CA TYR A 103 -1.06 -0.28 -2.21
C TYR A 103 -0.01 0.36 -1.32
N ARG A 104 0.47 -0.39 -0.31
CA ARG A 104 1.56 0.05 0.57
C ARG A 104 2.87 0.03 -0.20
N GLY A 105 3.74 1.01 0.06
CA GLY A 105 5.13 0.93 -0.38
C GLY A 105 5.94 -0.05 0.47
N THR A 106 7.25 -0.06 0.27
CA THR A 106 8.14 -0.80 1.18
C THR A 106 8.05 -0.17 2.56
N ASP A 107 7.58 -0.95 3.52
CA ASP A 107 7.75 -0.65 4.94
C ASP A 107 8.79 -1.61 5.50
N GLY A 108 9.64 -1.10 6.39
CA GLY A 108 10.69 -1.85 7.06
C GLY A 108 10.10 -2.92 7.97
N ALA A 109 9.69 -4.07 7.42
CA ALA A 109 9.13 -5.22 8.12
C ALA A 109 7.76 -5.02 8.79
N ASN A 110 7.09 -6.15 8.95
CA ASN A 110 5.84 -6.25 9.66
C ASN A 110 6.11 -6.29 11.16
N GLY A 111 5.63 -5.27 11.86
CA GLY A 111 5.65 -5.25 13.31
C GLY A 111 6.87 -4.51 13.81
N GLU A 112 6.60 -3.34 14.39
CA GLU A 112 7.54 -2.51 15.15
C GLU A 112 8.69 -1.94 14.32
N TYR A 113 8.57 -0.74 13.72
CA TYR A 113 9.66 0.24 13.76
C TYR A 113 9.34 1.67 13.24
N ASP A 114 10.21 2.58 13.69
CA ASP A 114 10.25 4.04 13.48
C ASP A 114 10.66 4.42 12.05
N SER A 115 9.69 4.95 11.29
CA SER A 115 9.80 5.37 9.89
C SER A 115 11.00 6.30 9.53
N HIS A 116 11.64 6.95 10.51
CA HIS A 116 12.77 7.86 10.26
C HIS A 116 14.14 7.17 10.13
N LYS A 117 14.35 6.01 10.77
CA LYS A 117 15.63 5.28 10.69
C LYS A 117 15.73 4.47 9.40
N ASP A 118 14.63 3.87 8.96
CA ASP A 118 14.64 2.93 7.84
C ASP A 118 14.61 3.61 6.47
N PHE A 119 14.02 4.81 6.38
CA PHE A 119 14.17 5.67 5.19
C PHE A 119 15.66 5.93 4.91
N LYS A 120 16.46 6.17 5.95
CA LYS A 120 17.89 6.41 5.79
C LYS A 120 18.65 5.13 5.43
N ILE A 121 18.28 3.96 5.94
CA ILE A 121 18.90 2.67 5.55
C ILE A 121 18.59 2.35 4.08
N PHE A 122 17.33 2.51 3.66
CA PHE A 122 16.88 2.29 2.28
C PHE A 122 17.64 3.20 1.27
N PHE A 123 17.91 4.46 1.63
CA PHE A 123 18.68 5.40 0.80
C PHE A 123 20.20 5.41 1.07
N GLY A 124 20.73 4.48 1.88
CA GLY A 124 22.17 4.33 2.13
C GLY A 124 22.82 5.43 3.00
N LEU A 125 22.05 6.05 3.89
CA LEU A 125 22.43 7.21 4.71
C LEU A 125 22.80 6.87 6.18
N ILE A 126 22.80 5.59 6.60
CA ILE A 126 23.18 5.15 7.97
C ILE A 126 24.14 3.94 7.93
N ASP A 127 25.12 3.92 8.84
CA ASP A 127 26.08 2.83 9.09
C ASP A 127 25.48 1.69 9.93
N LEU A 128 25.87 0.46 9.60
CA LEU A 128 25.07 -0.77 9.61
C LEU A 128 25.33 -1.63 10.87
N GLY A 129 24.37 -1.65 11.81
CA GLY A 129 24.42 -2.52 13.00
C GLY A 129 23.84 -3.93 12.79
N ASP A 130 22.93 -4.11 11.82
CA ASP A 130 22.21 -5.37 11.63
C ASP A 130 22.23 -5.79 10.16
N ARG A 131 23.24 -6.59 9.79
CA ARG A 131 23.58 -6.88 8.38
C ARG A 131 22.58 -7.80 7.67
N ASP A 132 21.94 -8.70 8.41
CA ASP A 132 21.03 -9.71 7.84
C ASP A 132 19.69 -9.09 7.43
N PHE A 133 19.10 -8.26 8.31
CA PHE A 133 17.90 -7.46 8.03
C PHE A 133 18.08 -6.54 6.82
N ILE A 134 19.24 -5.89 6.74
CA ILE A 134 19.54 -4.94 5.66
C ILE A 134 19.71 -5.68 4.34
N MET A 135 20.37 -6.85 4.33
CA MET A 135 20.56 -7.60 3.09
C MET A 135 19.27 -8.26 2.59
N GLU A 136 18.40 -8.72 3.49
CA GLU A 136 17.08 -9.28 3.16
C GLU A 136 16.12 -8.23 2.56
N HIS A 137 16.07 -7.02 3.15
CA HIS A 137 15.38 -5.87 2.58
C HIS A 137 16.05 -5.36 1.30
N TYR A 138 17.38 -5.27 1.23
CA TYR A 138 18.08 -4.81 0.02
C TYR A 138 17.97 -5.79 -1.15
N LEU A 139 17.88 -7.10 -0.91
CA LEU A 139 17.77 -8.09 -1.99
C LEU A 139 16.34 -8.16 -2.53
N THR A 140 15.33 -8.12 -1.66
CA THR A 140 13.92 -8.12 -2.07
C THR A 140 13.54 -6.77 -2.69
N ASN A 141 13.89 -5.67 -2.03
CA ASN A 141 13.66 -4.33 -2.59
C ASN A 141 14.61 -4.05 -3.75
N GLY A 142 15.82 -4.62 -3.77
CA GLY A 142 16.76 -4.48 -4.88
C GLY A 142 16.30 -5.21 -6.13
N LYS A 143 15.67 -6.39 -6.03
CA LYS A 143 15.03 -7.06 -7.18
C LYS A 143 13.85 -6.25 -7.72
N ILE A 144 13.08 -5.62 -6.83
CA ILE A 144 11.94 -4.76 -7.18
C ILE A 144 12.43 -3.44 -7.80
N ILE A 145 13.39 -2.74 -7.19
CA ILE A 145 14.04 -1.53 -7.71
C ILE A 145 14.79 -1.81 -9.02
N ALA A 146 15.41 -2.99 -9.14
CA ALA A 146 16.01 -3.51 -10.36
C ALA A 146 14.98 -4.15 -11.31
N GLY A 147 13.70 -3.82 -11.16
CA GLY A 147 12.74 -4.04 -12.22
C GLY A 147 12.29 -5.46 -12.48
N ILE A 148 12.53 -6.40 -11.56
CA ILE A 148 12.02 -7.77 -11.68
C ILE A 148 10.61 -7.78 -11.07
N PRO A 149 9.55 -8.12 -11.83
CA PRO A 149 8.20 -8.22 -11.28
C PRO A 149 8.14 -9.35 -10.25
N GLY A 150 8.36 -9.01 -8.98
CA GLY A 150 8.23 -9.93 -7.85
C GLY A 150 6.78 -10.33 -7.61
N ILE A 151 6.55 -11.28 -6.70
CA ILE A 151 5.21 -11.79 -6.39
C ILE A 151 4.24 -10.67 -5.93
N GLN A 152 4.76 -9.55 -5.38
CA GLN A 152 3.95 -8.40 -4.97
C GLN A 152 3.14 -7.78 -6.11
N PHE A 153 3.64 -7.80 -7.36
CA PHE A 153 2.89 -7.33 -8.53
C PHE A 153 1.70 -8.25 -8.84
N LYS A 154 1.91 -9.57 -8.71
CA LYS A 154 0.85 -10.55 -8.85
C LYS A 154 -0.18 -10.40 -7.72
N LEU A 155 0.27 -10.21 -6.47
CA LEU A 155 -0.61 -9.99 -5.33
C LEU A 155 -1.42 -8.70 -5.47
N ALA A 156 -0.84 -7.63 -6.01
CA ALA A 156 -1.56 -6.39 -6.29
C ALA A 156 -2.71 -6.59 -7.29
N VAL A 157 -2.46 -7.38 -8.35
CA VAL A 157 -3.47 -7.76 -9.35
C VAL A 157 -4.52 -8.71 -8.76
N ASP A 158 -4.10 -9.71 -7.98
CA ASP A 158 -5.00 -10.67 -7.34
C ASP A 158 -5.95 -9.95 -6.37
N PHE A 159 -5.42 -9.06 -5.51
CA PHE A 159 -6.25 -8.24 -4.60
C PHE A 159 -7.24 -7.36 -5.38
N TYR A 160 -6.80 -6.71 -6.46
CA TYR A 160 -7.70 -5.93 -7.32
C TYR A 160 -8.84 -6.78 -7.88
N LYS A 161 -8.52 -7.95 -8.43
CA LYS A 161 -9.52 -8.89 -8.97
C LYS A 161 -10.49 -9.35 -7.90
N ASP A 162 -10.02 -9.52 -6.67
CA ASP A 162 -10.84 -9.95 -5.55
C ASP A 162 -11.87 -8.88 -5.16
N ILE A 163 -11.50 -7.60 -5.22
CA ILE A 163 -12.44 -6.50 -5.03
C ILE A 163 -13.44 -6.39 -6.20
N VAL A 164 -12.99 -6.53 -7.44
CA VAL A 164 -13.84 -6.39 -8.64
C VAL A 164 -14.82 -7.55 -8.77
N LYS A 165 -14.42 -8.79 -8.43
CA LYS A 165 -15.26 -9.99 -8.58
C LYS A 165 -16.40 -10.06 -7.56
N ASP A 166 -16.31 -9.32 -6.45
CA ASP A 166 -17.41 -9.23 -5.49
C ASP A 166 -18.62 -8.55 -6.16
N ARG A 167 -19.75 -9.27 -6.20
CA ARG A 167 -21.01 -8.79 -6.79
C ARG A 167 -21.51 -7.49 -6.16
N LYS A 168 -21.13 -7.19 -4.91
CA LYS A 168 -21.47 -5.94 -4.21
C LYS A 168 -20.78 -4.71 -4.82
N ASN A 169 -19.71 -4.93 -5.59
CA ASN A 169 -18.89 -3.86 -6.16
C ASN A 169 -19.12 -3.66 -7.66
N LYS A 170 -20.01 -4.44 -8.28
CA LYS A 170 -20.22 -4.46 -9.75
C LYS A 170 -20.52 -3.09 -10.39
N ASP A 171 -21.20 -2.22 -9.66
CA ASP A 171 -21.64 -0.90 -10.16
C ASP A 171 -20.76 0.25 -9.63
N LYS A 172 -19.74 -0.06 -8.81
CA LYS A 172 -18.87 0.92 -8.19
C LYS A 172 -17.74 1.33 -9.12
N THR A 173 -17.35 2.59 -9.05
CA THR A 173 -16.13 3.08 -9.71
C THR A 173 -14.92 2.67 -8.90
N ILE A 174 -14.00 1.91 -9.48
CA ILE A 174 -12.78 1.45 -8.80
C ILE A 174 -11.59 2.21 -9.35
N SER A 175 -10.81 2.80 -8.44
CA SER A 175 -9.54 3.47 -8.72
C SER A 175 -8.42 2.84 -7.90
N VAL A 176 -7.16 3.10 -8.26
CA VAL A 176 -5.99 2.63 -7.51
C VAL A 176 -5.08 3.80 -7.11
N THR A 177 -4.42 3.66 -5.96
CA THR A 177 -3.45 4.65 -5.45
C THR A 177 -2.28 3.98 -4.74
N GLY A 178 -1.20 4.73 -4.53
CA GLY A 178 -0.09 4.28 -3.70
C GLY A 178 1.09 5.24 -3.71
N HIS A 179 1.96 5.11 -2.71
CA HIS A 179 3.19 5.88 -2.56
C HIS A 179 4.43 5.00 -2.73
N SER A 180 5.54 5.54 -3.26
CA SER A 180 6.80 4.80 -3.43
C SER A 180 6.61 3.50 -4.24
N LEU A 181 6.99 2.33 -3.72
CA LEU A 181 6.69 1.03 -4.35
C LEU A 181 5.19 0.86 -4.60
N GLY A 182 4.33 1.25 -3.67
CA GLY A 182 2.88 1.18 -3.80
C GLY A 182 2.36 1.99 -5.00
N GLY A 183 3.01 3.12 -5.30
CA GLY A 183 2.74 3.90 -6.51
C GLY A 183 3.12 3.15 -7.79
N GLY A 184 4.19 2.36 -7.77
CA GLY A 184 4.57 1.45 -8.86
C GLY A 184 3.56 0.32 -9.05
N LEU A 185 3.09 -0.28 -7.96
CA LEU A 185 2.03 -1.31 -7.98
C LEU A 185 0.72 -0.75 -8.53
N ALA A 186 0.31 0.45 -8.11
CA ALA A 186 -0.88 1.13 -8.60
C ALA A 186 -0.80 1.40 -10.13
N GLN A 187 0.36 1.86 -10.61
CA GLN A 187 0.60 2.02 -12.05
C GLN A 187 0.50 0.68 -12.78
N TYR A 188 1.12 -0.37 -12.23
CA TYR A 188 1.09 -1.71 -12.83
C TYR A 188 -0.32 -2.26 -12.95
N VAL A 189 -1.10 -2.23 -11.88
CA VAL A 189 -2.50 -2.68 -11.89
C VAL A 189 -3.33 -1.84 -12.87
N SER A 190 -3.08 -0.53 -12.95
CA SER A 190 -3.77 0.33 -13.91
C SER A 190 -3.56 -0.11 -15.36
N VAL A 191 -2.32 -0.48 -15.71
CA VAL A 191 -1.99 -0.96 -17.05
C VAL A 191 -2.55 -2.36 -17.31
N MET A 192 -2.35 -3.28 -16.36
CA MET A 192 -2.70 -4.70 -16.54
C MET A 192 -4.21 -4.95 -16.56
N GLU A 193 -4.97 -4.19 -15.75
CA GLU A 193 -6.40 -4.42 -15.54
C GLU A 193 -7.27 -3.30 -16.14
N GLY A 194 -6.67 -2.35 -16.85
CA GLY A 194 -7.39 -1.26 -17.51
C GLY A 194 -8.08 -0.30 -16.55
N VAL A 195 -7.53 -0.09 -15.35
CA VAL A 195 -8.09 0.85 -14.37
C VAL A 195 -7.99 2.26 -14.91
N LYS A 196 -9.14 2.93 -15.08
CA LYS A 196 -9.21 4.25 -15.70
C LYS A 196 -8.52 5.35 -14.88
N ARG A 197 -8.44 5.18 -13.55
CA ARG A 197 -7.82 6.14 -12.65
C ARG A 197 -6.87 5.46 -11.68
N GLY A 198 -5.58 5.61 -11.97
CA GLY A 198 -4.49 5.32 -11.05
C GLY A 198 -3.76 6.60 -10.68
N VAL A 199 -3.55 6.85 -9.38
CA VAL A 199 -2.76 8.00 -8.90
C VAL A 199 -1.56 7.48 -8.12
N ALA A 200 -0.37 7.82 -8.56
CA ALA A 200 0.87 7.40 -7.92
C ALA A 200 1.57 8.60 -7.29
N TRP A 201 2.05 8.43 -6.06
CA TRP A 201 2.75 9.47 -5.30
C TRP A 201 4.22 9.09 -5.16
N ASN A 202 5.12 9.86 -5.77
CA ASN A 202 6.56 9.55 -5.80
C ASN A 202 6.84 8.08 -6.11
N GLY A 203 6.05 7.52 -7.04
CA GLY A 203 6.06 6.09 -7.32
C GLY A 203 7.25 5.68 -8.17
N VAL A 204 7.75 4.46 -7.97
CA VAL A 204 8.71 3.87 -8.92
C VAL A 204 8.02 3.74 -10.28
N GLY A 205 8.68 4.21 -11.33
CA GLY A 205 8.11 4.24 -12.66
C GLY A 205 7.92 2.85 -13.24
N ILE A 206 6.75 2.56 -13.83
CA ILE A 206 6.48 1.20 -14.31
C ILE A 206 7.48 0.70 -15.37
N LYS A 207 8.04 1.64 -16.17
CA LYS A 207 9.07 1.35 -17.18
C LYS A 207 10.34 0.75 -16.59
N ASP A 208 10.65 1.06 -15.34
CA ASP A 208 11.81 0.50 -14.68
C ASP A 208 11.59 -0.99 -14.34
N PHE A 209 10.34 -1.47 -14.26
CA PHE A 209 10.00 -2.89 -14.14
C PHE A 209 9.89 -3.66 -15.46
N LEU A 210 9.91 -2.98 -16.61
CA LEU A 210 9.73 -3.63 -17.92
C LEU A 210 11.05 -3.88 -18.66
N LYS A 211 12.19 -3.45 -18.10
CA LYS A 211 13.53 -3.58 -18.71
C LYS A 211 14.11 -5.00 -18.65
N PHE A 212 13.38 -5.97 -18.12
CA PHE A 212 13.89 -7.32 -17.82
C PHE A 212 13.04 -8.46 -18.38
N ASN A 213 12.20 -8.18 -19.39
CA ASN A 213 11.58 -9.20 -20.24
C ASN A 213 12.41 -9.47 -21.49
#